data_AF-A0A7K2PBY6-F1
#
_entry.id   AF-A0A7K2PBY6-F1
#
_cell.length_a   1.000
_cell.length_b   1.000
_cell.length_c   1.000
_cell.angle_alpha   90.00
_cell.angle_beta   90.00
_cell.angle_gamma   90.00
#
_symmetry.space_group_name_H-M   'P 1'
#
loop_
_entity.id
_entity.type
_entity.pdbx_description
1 polymer ?
#
loop_
_entity_poly.entity_id
_entity_poly.type
_entity_poly.pdbx_seq_one_letter_code
_entity_poly.pdbx_strand_id
1 'polypeptide(L)'
;MSEDKVRRGGNPPAEVEALRAELVRIKEEKQLSLSALAHDGEISRSTWNRVLKGESFPPRKEIERLSRRPRLEAQHLVGLWEAADAALKRVEAADAASPAAPAPAPDRVD
;
A
#
# COMPACT_ATOMS: atom_id res chain seq x y z
N MET A 1 -15.85 14.12 -0.21
CA MET A 1 -15.10 13.12 0.59
C MET A 1 -14.35 12.27 -0.39
N SER A 2 -13.02 12.36 -0.36
CA SER A 2 -12.04 11.96 -1.39
C SER A 2 -12.34 10.66 -2.15
N GLU A 3 -13.09 10.79 -3.23
CA GLU A 3 -12.94 9.99 -4.42
C GLU A 3 -11.83 10.65 -5.24
N ASP A 4 -10.55 10.32 -5.01
CA ASP A 4 -9.53 10.65 -6.01
C ASP A 4 -8.29 9.76 -5.88
N LYS A 5 -7.95 9.14 -7.02
CA LYS A 5 -6.58 8.86 -7.46
C LYS A 5 -5.82 7.58 -7.06
N VAL A 6 -6.43 6.40 -7.15
CA VAL A 6 -5.66 5.17 -7.49
C VAL A 6 -6.39 4.35 -8.55
N ARG A 7 -6.49 4.92 -9.76
CA ARG A 7 -6.71 4.18 -11.00
C ARG A 7 -5.70 4.62 -12.07
N ARG A 8 -4.44 4.87 -11.67
CA ARG A 8 -3.35 4.95 -12.65
C ARG A 8 -2.83 3.52 -12.83
N GLY A 9 -3.14 2.95 -14.00
CA GLY A 9 -2.93 1.54 -14.36
C GLY A 9 -1.48 1.11 -14.46
N GLY A 10 -0.77 1.10 -13.33
CA GLY A 10 0.39 0.24 -13.12
C GLY A 10 -0.05 -0.97 -12.29
N ASN A 11 0.38 -2.17 -12.68
CA ASN A 11 0.25 -3.34 -11.81
C ASN A 11 0.88 -2.99 -10.44
N PRO A 12 0.19 -3.18 -9.30
CA PRO A 12 0.79 -2.94 -8.00
C PRO A 12 2.09 -3.74 -7.88
N PRO A 13 3.13 -3.20 -7.23
CA PRO A 13 4.37 -3.94 -7.03
C PRO A 13 4.09 -5.23 -6.27
N ALA A 14 4.84 -6.29 -6.56
CA ALA A 14 4.60 -7.64 -6.02
C ALA A 14 4.57 -7.65 -4.48
N GLU A 15 5.33 -6.76 -3.84
CA GLU A 15 5.37 -6.58 -2.39
C GLU A 15 4.04 -6.07 -1.81
N VAL A 16 3.32 -5.21 -2.54
CA VAL A 16 1.98 -4.73 -2.14
C VAL A 16 0.97 -5.86 -2.22
N GLU A 17 1.01 -6.67 -3.29
CA GLU A 17 0.16 -7.86 -3.39
C GLU A 17 0.50 -8.91 -2.33
N ALA A 18 1.79 -9.10 -2.00
CA ALA A 18 2.20 -10.00 -0.94
C ALA A 18 1.65 -9.58 0.43
N LEU A 19 1.73 -8.29 0.78
CA LEU A 19 1.12 -7.75 2.00
C LEU A 19 -0.40 -7.97 2.00
N ARG A 20 -1.06 -7.69 0.87
CA ARG A 20 -2.51 -7.86 0.74
C ARG A 20 -2.93 -9.32 0.90
N ALA A 21 -2.23 -10.23 0.23
CA ALA A 21 -2.49 -11.66 0.30
C ALA A 21 -2.35 -12.17 1.74
N GLU A 22 -1.33 -11.71 2.46
CA GLU A 22 -1.13 -12.07 3.87
C GLU A 22 -2.25 -11.54 4.78
N LEU A 23 -2.71 -10.30 4.56
CA LEU A 23 -3.85 -9.75 5.29
C LEU A 23 -5.15 -10.54 5.04
N VAL A 24 -5.39 -10.96 3.80
CA VAL A 24 -6.53 -11.82 3.45
C VAL A 24 -6.38 -13.18 4.11
N ARG A 25 -5.19 -13.78 4.06
CA ARG A 25 -4.91 -15.07 4.69
C ARG A 25 -5.19 -15.04 6.20
N ILE A 26 -4.63 -14.06 6.92
CA ILE A 26 -4.86 -13.90 8.37
C ILE A 26 -6.35 -13.69 8.66
N LYS A 27 -7.05 -12.91 7.81
CA LYS A 27 -8.49 -12.71 7.95
C LYS A 27 -9.25 -14.04 7.85
N GLU A 28 -8.95 -14.88 6.87
CA GLU A 28 -9.62 -16.17 6.68
C GLU A 28 -9.22 -17.18 7.78
N GLU A 29 -7.92 -17.33 8.07
CA GLU A 29 -7.41 -18.28 9.07
C GLU A 29 -7.90 -17.96 10.48
N LYS A 30 -7.99 -16.67 10.83
CA LYS A 30 -8.44 -16.22 12.16
C LYS A 30 -9.92 -15.82 12.17
N GLN A 31 -10.66 -16.09 11.08
CA GLN A 31 -12.08 -15.75 10.88
C GLN A 31 -12.44 -14.31 11.28
N LEU A 32 -11.58 -13.36 10.93
CA LEU A 32 -11.76 -11.96 11.30
C LEU A 32 -12.86 -11.31 10.46
N SER A 33 -13.74 -10.60 11.14
CA SER A 33 -14.66 -9.68 10.48
C SER A 33 -13.96 -8.36 10.14
N LEU A 34 -14.48 -7.63 9.14
CA LEU A 34 -14.04 -6.25 8.87
C LEU A 34 -14.17 -5.35 10.10
N SER A 35 -15.17 -5.60 10.93
CA SER A 35 -15.35 -4.92 12.21
C SER A 35 -14.22 -5.21 13.19
N ALA A 36 -13.72 -6.45 13.24
CA ALA A 36 -12.59 -6.83 14.09
C ALA A 36 -11.28 -6.18 13.61
N LEU A 37 -11.10 -6.01 12.29
CA LEU A 37 -9.98 -5.26 11.73
C LEU A 37 -10.06 -3.76 12.09
N ALA A 38 -11.26 -3.18 12.02
CA ALA A 38 -11.49 -1.77 12.34
C ALA A 38 -11.59 -1.46 13.85
N HIS A 39 -11.71 -2.47 14.72
CA HIS A 39 -12.10 -2.29 16.12
C HIS A 39 -11.17 -1.38 16.93
N ASP A 40 -9.86 -1.51 16.73
CA ASP A 40 -8.82 -0.70 17.40
C ASP A 40 -8.15 0.29 16.42
N GLY A 41 -8.72 0.41 15.22
CA GLY A 41 -8.13 1.11 14.09
C GLY A 41 -8.61 2.54 13.94
N GLU A 42 -7.78 3.39 13.34
CA GLU A 42 -8.16 4.75 12.96
C GLU A 42 -8.95 4.77 11.63
N ILE A 43 -8.95 3.67 10.88
CA ILE A 43 -9.65 3.57 9.58
C ILE A 43 -10.93 2.73 9.68
N SER A 44 -11.96 3.15 8.95
CA SER A 44 -13.27 2.50 8.97
C SER A 44 -13.29 1.15 8.26
N ARG A 45 -14.32 0.33 8.52
CA ARG A 45 -14.58 -0.96 7.84
C ARG A 45 -14.54 -0.88 6.32
N SER A 46 -15.08 0.20 5.75
CA SER A 46 -15.07 0.43 4.30
C SER A 46 -13.66 0.65 3.74
N THR A 47 -12.79 1.34 4.49
CA THR A 47 -11.38 1.51 4.13
C THR A 47 -10.64 0.18 4.21
N TRP A 48 -10.89 -0.61 5.26
CA TRP A 48 -10.37 -1.99 5.35
C TRP A 48 -10.83 -2.87 4.19
N ASN A 49 -12.09 -2.74 3.76
CA ASN A 49 -12.60 -3.48 2.59
C ASN A 49 -11.83 -3.11 1.31
N ARG A 50 -11.57 -1.81 1.09
CA ARG A 50 -10.76 -1.32 -0.05
C ARG A 50 -9.33 -1.84 0.01
N VAL A 51 -8.70 -1.84 1.18
CA VAL A 51 -7.35 -2.41 1.37
C VAL A 51 -7.30 -3.88 0.97
N LEU A 52 -8.24 -4.68 1.47
CA LEU A 52 -8.30 -6.12 1.15
C LEU A 52 -8.62 -6.40 -0.33
N LYS A 53 -9.25 -5.45 -1.02
CA LYS A 53 -9.48 -5.48 -2.47
C LYS A 53 -8.31 -4.97 -3.30
N GLY A 54 -7.27 -4.41 -2.68
CA GLY A 54 -6.14 -3.79 -3.38
C GLY A 54 -6.43 -2.38 -3.90
N GLU A 55 -7.54 -1.77 -3.50
CA GLU A 55 -7.95 -0.42 -3.92
C GLU A 55 -7.27 0.67 -3.08
N SER A 56 -6.65 0.31 -1.95
CA SER A 56 -6.01 1.27 -1.05
C SER A 56 -4.85 0.61 -0.29
N PHE A 57 -3.81 1.39 0.00
CA PHE A 57 -2.68 0.93 0.79
C PHE A 57 -2.92 1.25 2.28
N PRO A 58 -2.78 0.28 3.20
CA PRO A 58 -3.07 0.49 4.61
C PRO A 58 -2.01 1.41 5.27
N PRO A 59 -2.40 2.26 6.23
CA PRO A 59 -1.44 3.06 6.98
C PRO A 59 -0.61 2.20 7.93
N ARG A 60 0.68 2.54 8.09
CA ARG A 60 1.64 1.80 8.95
C ARG A 60 1.11 1.51 10.34
N LYS A 61 0.53 2.52 11.00
CA LYS A 61 0.03 2.41 12.37
C LYS A 61 -1.03 1.31 12.53
N GLU A 62 -1.86 1.09 11.52
CA GLU A 62 -2.86 0.03 11.54
C GLU A 62 -2.22 -1.36 11.45
N ILE A 63 -1.19 -1.50 10.62
CA ILE A 63 -0.42 -2.75 10.50
C ILE A 63 0.34 -3.04 11.79
N GLU A 64 0.96 -2.02 12.40
CA GLU A 64 1.61 -2.16 13.70
C GLU A 64 0.63 -2.61 14.78
N ARG A 65 -0.58 -2.03 14.81
CA ARG A 65 -1.65 -2.46 15.74
C ARG A 65 -2.03 -3.92 15.52
N LEU A 66 -2.23 -4.36 14.27
CA LEU A 66 -2.52 -5.75 13.97
C LEU A 66 -1.39 -6.69 14.37
N SER A 67 -0.13 -6.31 14.13
CA SER A 67 1.04 -7.12 14.48
C SER A 67 1.19 -7.36 15.98
N ARG A 68 0.73 -6.41 16.82
CA ARG A 68 0.76 -6.52 18.28
C ARG A 68 -0.33 -7.41 18.86
N ARG A 69 -1.34 -7.80 18.06
CA ARG A 69 -2.42 -8.67 18.54
C ARG A 69 -1.90 -10.11 18.69
N PRO A 70 -1.81 -10.67 19.91
CA PRO A 70 -1.23 -11.99 20.12
C PRO A 70 -1.97 -13.10 19.37
N ARG A 71 -3.29 -12.95 19.22
CA ARG A 71 -4.16 -13.92 18.53
C ARG A 71 -3.89 -14.03 17.02
N LEU A 72 -3.29 -13.00 16.42
CA LEU A 72 -3.07 -12.95 14.97
C LEU A 72 -1.72 -13.51 14.55
N GLU A 73 -0.75 -13.59 15.47
CA GLU A 73 0.63 -14.04 15.18
C GLU A 73 1.27 -13.28 14.00
N ALA A 74 0.86 -12.02 13.82
CA ALA A 74 1.09 -11.26 12.59
C ALA A 74 2.34 -10.37 12.67
N GLN A 75 3.39 -10.87 13.34
CA GLN A 75 4.60 -10.10 13.65
C GLN A 75 5.38 -9.68 12.39
N HIS A 76 5.30 -10.50 11.33
CA HIS A 76 5.92 -10.24 10.03
C HIS A 76 5.18 -9.20 9.17
N LEU A 77 3.94 -8.84 9.52
CA LEU A 77 3.16 -7.88 8.71
C LEU A 77 3.85 -6.52 8.60
N VAL A 78 4.54 -6.08 9.66
CA VAL A 78 5.27 -4.80 9.63
C VAL A 78 6.40 -4.84 8.60
N GLY A 79 7.15 -5.95 8.52
CA GLY A 79 8.21 -6.11 7.53
C GLY A 79 7.67 -6.16 6.09
N LEU A 80 6.54 -6.84 5.88
CA LEU A 80 5.86 -6.83 4.57
C LEU A 80 5.38 -5.43 4.20
N TRP A 81 4.87 -4.66 5.16
CA TRP A 81 4.45 -3.28 4.93
C TRP A 81 5.63 -2.38 4.55
N GLU A 82 6.77 -2.52 5.22
CA GLU A 82 7.97 -1.74 4.90
C GLU A 82 8.52 -2.07 3.50
N ALA A 83 8.51 -3.36 3.11
CA ALA A 83 8.89 -3.78 1.76
C ALA A 83 7.94 -3.19 0.70
N ALA A 84 6.63 -3.21 0.97
CA ALA A 84 5.62 -2.66 0.08
C ALA A 84 5.73 -1.12 -0.06
N ASP A 85 5.92 -0.40 1.05
CA ASP A 85 6.14 1.05 1.06
C ASP A 85 7.41 1.44 0.28
N ALA A 86 8.50 0.70 0.49
CA ALA A 86 9.73 0.90 -0.28
C ALA A 86 9.52 0.64 -1.78
N ALA A 87 8.75 -0.38 -2.15
CA ALA A 87 8.45 -0.69 -3.54
C ALA A 87 7.60 0.41 -4.21
N LEU A 88 6.59 0.93 -3.51
CA LEU A 88 5.78 2.05 -3.99
C LEU A 88 6.65 3.29 -4.23
N LYS A 89 7.51 3.64 -3.27
CA LYS A 89 8.46 4.76 -3.42
C LYS A 89 9.42 4.58 -4.60
N ARG A 90 9.87 3.35 -4.87
CA ARG A 90 10.70 3.06 -6.06
C ARG A 90 9.93 3.30 -7.36
N VAL A 91 8.66 2.89 -7.43
CA VAL A 91 7.81 3.11 -8.60
C VAL A 91 7.53 4.61 -8.80
N GLU A 92 7.23 5.34 -7.73
CA GLU A 92 7.02 6.79 -7.80
C GLU A 92 8.28 7.54 -8.23
N ALA A 93 9.45 7.15 -7.71
CA ALA A 93 10.73 7.71 -8.13
C ALA A 93 11.05 7.40 -9.61
N ALA A 94 10.72 6.21 -10.10
CA ALA A 94 10.90 5.84 -11.50
C ALA A 94 9.96 6.62 -12.45
N ASP A 95 8.71 6.87 -12.03
CA ASP A 95 7.74 7.69 -12.79
C ASP A 95 8.21 9.16 -12.86
N ALA A 96 8.72 9.70 -11.75
CA ALA A 96 9.24 11.06 -11.67
C ALA A 96 10.59 11.26 -12.39
N ALA A 97 11.40 10.20 -12.49
CA ALA A 97 12.69 10.23 -13.18
C ALA A 97 12.58 10.05 -14.70
N SER A 98 11.37 9.90 -15.26
CA SER A 98 11.15 9.94 -16.71
C SER A 98 11.57 11.33 -17.22
N PRO A 99 12.69 11.46 -17.95
CA PRO A 99 13.19 12.76 -18.34
C PRO A 99 12.33 13.28 -19.48
N ALA A 100 11.47 14.26 -19.19
CA ALA A 100 11.21 15.30 -20.18
C ALA A 100 12.57 15.95 -20.46
N ALA A 101 13.21 15.50 -21.54
CA ALA A 101 14.51 15.98 -21.96
C ALA A 101 14.55 17.51 -21.95
N PRO A 102 15.53 18.17 -21.31
CA PRO A 102 15.78 19.57 -21.59
C PRO A 102 16.22 19.65 -23.05
N ALA A 103 15.39 20.26 -23.89
CA ALA A 103 15.73 20.55 -25.28
C ALA A 103 17.11 21.24 -25.32
N PRO A 104 18.04 20.82 -26.19
CA PRO A 104 19.30 21.53 -26.34
C PRO A 104 18.97 22.94 -26.84
N ALA A 105 19.47 23.94 -26.11
CA ALA A 105 19.34 25.35 -26.46
C ALA A 105 19.80 25.57 -27.92
N PRO A 106 19.11 26.42 -28.70
CA PRO A 106 19.52 26.69 -30.07
C PRO A 106 20.89 27.34 -30.07
N ASP A 107 21.80 26.65 -30.75
CA ASP A 107 23.08 27.13 -31.23
C ASP A 107 22.89 28.50 -31.87
N ARG A 108 23.32 29.55 -31.16
CA ARG A 108 23.42 30.89 -31.73
C ARG A 108 24.76 30.96 -32.45
N VAL A 109 24.77 30.44 -33.68
CA VAL A 109 25.79 30.75 -34.67
C VAL A 109 25.65 32.21 -35.11
N ASP A 110 26.76 32.92 -34.96
CA ASP A 110 27.25 34.16 -35.61
C ASP A 110 26.22 35.27 -35.94
#